data_AF-A0A7Z9K329-F1
#
_entry.id   AF-A0A7Z9K329-F1
#
_cell.length_a   1.000
_cell.length_b   1.000
_cell.length_c   1.000
_cell.angle_alpha   90.00
_cell.angle_beta   90.00
_cell.angle_gamma   90.00
#
_symmetry.space_group_name_H-M   'P 1'
#
loop_
_entity.id
_entity.type
_entity.pdbx_description
1 polymer ?
#
loop_
_entity_poly.entity_id
_entity_poly.type
_entity_poly.pdbx_seq_one_letter_code
_entity_poly.pdbx_strand_id
1 'polypeptide(L)'
;MKDKVITGMSGAEFGVQCWINAYDIKTGKRVWRGYSMGPDSDTLIKPGKTTGSWGGKSWGVKLPKNSGTSTWEGDQWKIGGGSAWGWWSYDKKNNSLYYGNGNPSTWNPVQRPGDNKWSMSIWSRDVDTGAANWVFQMTPHDEWDYDGVNEMIMADIKVGGKTRQTIVHPDRNGFTYTMDRNTGEPLVIEKYDPATNWSKGQSLTTGLHDRVKKYSTEAGGEDVNTKGICPAALGTKDQQPAAYDPKRQTFAIPTNHVCMDYEPFRVSYTAGQPYVGATLSMFPAPGGTHLGNFISWDAGKGKINWSKKEPFSVWSGALTTGGDVWYYGTL
;
A
#
# COMPACT_ATOMS: atom_id res chain seq x y z
N MET A 1 -5.89 20.62 -4.17
CA MET A 1 -6.85 20.03 -5.15
C MET A 1 -8.09 20.90 -5.17
N LYS A 2 -8.41 21.52 -6.32
CA LYS A 2 -9.41 22.61 -6.40
C LYS A 2 -9.09 23.72 -5.39
N ASP A 3 -10.05 24.07 -4.54
CA ASP A 3 -10.02 25.06 -3.46
C ASP A 3 -9.58 24.47 -2.10
N LYS A 4 -9.05 23.24 -2.07
CA LYS A 4 -8.68 22.52 -0.86
C LYS A 4 -7.19 22.17 -0.82
N VAL A 5 -6.59 22.24 0.37
CA VAL A 5 -5.33 21.59 0.72
C VAL A 5 -5.68 20.29 1.44
N ILE A 6 -5.21 19.17 0.93
CA ILE A 6 -5.41 17.87 1.57
C ILE A 6 -4.08 17.46 2.19
N THR A 7 -4.09 16.91 3.42
CA THR A 7 -2.89 16.42 4.10
C THR A 7 -3.21 15.21 4.98
N GLY A 8 -2.24 14.30 5.08
CA GLY A 8 -2.33 13.07 5.84
C GLY A 8 -1.56 13.17 7.14
N MET A 9 -1.18 12.00 7.67
CA MET A 9 -0.35 11.91 8.86
C MET A 9 0.42 10.60 8.91
N SER A 10 1.48 10.59 9.72
CA SER A 10 2.26 9.42 10.13
C SER A 10 1.96 9.06 11.59
N GLY A 11 2.45 7.90 12.04
CA GLY A 11 2.43 7.52 13.46
C GLY A 11 1.82 6.15 13.76
N ALA A 12 1.70 5.25 12.78
CA ALA A 12 1.17 3.92 13.03
C ALA A 12 2.07 3.10 13.99
N GLU A 13 3.39 3.28 13.94
CA GLU A 13 4.36 2.71 14.91
C GLU A 13 4.18 3.27 16.32
N PHE A 14 3.28 4.23 16.54
CA PHE A 14 2.94 4.83 17.83
C PHE A 14 1.48 4.57 18.20
N GLY A 15 0.80 3.62 17.53
CA GLY A 15 -0.59 3.26 17.80
C GLY A 15 -1.57 4.40 17.52
N VAL A 16 -1.31 5.22 16.51
CA VAL A 16 -2.17 6.35 16.16
C VAL A 16 -3.26 5.90 15.18
N GLN A 17 -4.54 6.14 15.48
CA GLN A 17 -5.62 5.99 14.49
C GLN A 17 -5.53 7.12 13.46
N CYS A 18 -5.08 6.77 12.27
CA CYS A 18 -4.71 7.76 11.27
C CYS A 18 -5.87 8.17 10.35
N TRP A 19 -5.69 9.34 9.73
CA TRP A 19 -6.69 9.98 8.87
C TRP A 19 -6.04 10.80 7.75
N ILE A 20 -6.87 11.23 6.81
CA ILE A 20 -6.61 12.34 5.89
C ILE A 20 -7.61 13.48 6.12
N ASN A 21 -7.15 14.73 6.01
CA ASN A 21 -7.99 15.93 6.15
C ASN A 21 -7.96 16.73 4.85
N ALA A 22 -9.08 17.36 4.51
CA ALA A 22 -9.10 18.50 3.61
C ALA A 22 -9.37 19.79 4.39
N TYR A 23 -8.65 20.83 4.02
CA TYR A 23 -8.78 22.19 4.52
C TYR A 23 -9.09 23.13 3.38
N ASP A 24 -9.95 24.11 3.61
CA ASP A 24 -10.17 25.20 2.67
C ASP A 24 -8.88 26.03 2.52
N ILE A 25 -8.44 26.26 1.28
CA ILE A 25 -7.13 26.88 1.00
C ILE A 25 -7.06 28.35 1.43
N LYS A 26 -8.21 29.04 1.52
CA LYS A 26 -8.25 30.48 1.84
C LYS A 26 -8.33 30.72 3.34
N THR A 27 -9.03 29.85 4.06
CA THR A 27 -9.39 30.06 5.47
C THR A 27 -8.67 29.11 6.42
N GLY A 28 -8.09 28.02 5.91
CA GLY A 28 -7.50 26.97 6.75
C GLY A 28 -8.52 26.17 7.57
N LYS A 29 -9.83 26.37 7.36
CA LYS A 29 -10.87 25.60 8.05
C LYS A 29 -10.93 24.17 7.51
N ARG A 30 -11.01 23.18 8.41
CA ARG A 30 -11.19 21.78 8.02
C ARG A 30 -12.57 21.60 7.39
N VAL A 31 -12.58 21.10 6.15
CA VAL A 31 -13.79 20.77 5.38
C VAL A 31 -14.27 19.38 5.75
N TRP A 32 -13.38 18.39 5.70
CA TRP A 32 -13.69 17.01 6.07
C TRP A 32 -12.46 16.29 6.62
N ARG A 33 -12.71 15.19 7.34
CA ARG A 33 -11.72 14.21 7.81
C ARG A 33 -12.19 12.81 7.43
N GLY A 34 -11.35 12.03 6.77
CA GLY A 34 -11.58 10.61 6.52
C GLY A 34 -10.55 9.78 7.27
N TYR A 35 -10.99 9.02 8.28
CA TYR A 35 -10.15 8.05 8.96
C TYR A 35 -9.92 6.80 8.10
N SER A 36 -8.81 6.11 8.33
CA SER A 36 -8.48 4.85 7.67
C SER A 36 -9.24 3.65 8.23
N MET A 37 -9.79 3.76 9.44
CA MET A 37 -10.55 2.72 10.12
C MET A 37 -11.46 3.35 11.18
N GLY A 38 -12.37 2.55 11.73
CA GLY A 38 -13.41 3.04 12.65
C GLY A 38 -14.81 3.05 12.02
N PRO A 39 -15.78 3.66 12.71
CA PRO A 39 -17.17 3.73 12.25
C PRO A 39 -17.32 4.38 10.87
N ASP A 40 -18.42 4.08 10.18
CA ASP A 40 -18.70 4.61 8.83
C ASP A 40 -18.76 6.15 8.81
N SER A 41 -19.12 6.79 9.93
CA SER A 41 -19.10 8.25 10.11
C SER A 41 -17.69 8.85 10.04
N ASP A 42 -16.69 8.09 10.48
CA ASP A 42 -15.31 8.55 10.63
C ASP A 42 -14.53 8.23 9.36
N THR A 43 -14.73 7.04 8.80
CA THR A 43 -14.10 6.61 7.55
C THR A 43 -14.68 7.30 6.31
N LEU A 44 -15.87 7.92 6.45
CA LEU A 44 -16.67 8.47 5.36
C LEU A 44 -17.04 7.44 4.28
N ILE A 45 -17.02 6.16 4.64
CA ILE A 45 -17.59 5.09 3.82
C ILE A 45 -19.11 5.23 3.82
N LYS A 46 -19.73 4.99 2.66
CA LYS A 46 -21.19 5.00 2.50
C LYS A 46 -21.67 3.56 2.29
N PRO A 47 -22.11 2.85 3.34
CA PRO A 47 -22.58 1.47 3.22
C PRO A 47 -23.64 1.32 2.13
N GLY A 48 -23.55 0.25 1.35
CA GLY A 48 -24.45 0.01 0.21
C GLY A 48 -24.16 0.88 -1.04
N LYS A 49 -23.22 1.83 -0.97
CA LYS A 49 -22.80 2.68 -2.09
C LYS A 49 -21.32 2.54 -2.42
N THR A 50 -20.43 2.76 -1.44
CA THR A 50 -18.99 2.56 -1.61
C THR A 50 -18.73 1.10 -1.98
N THR A 51 -17.90 0.86 -2.99
CA THR A 51 -17.51 -0.49 -3.41
C THR A 51 -16.12 -0.85 -2.88
N GLY A 52 -15.80 -2.12 -2.78
CA GLY A 52 -14.44 -2.52 -2.41
C GLY A 52 -14.21 -4.02 -2.32
N SER A 53 -13.03 -4.37 -1.78
CA SER A 53 -12.68 -5.76 -1.46
C SER A 53 -13.32 -6.17 -0.12
N TRP A 54 -14.25 -7.12 -0.16
CA TRP A 54 -15.00 -7.54 1.03
C TRP A 54 -15.51 -8.98 0.93
N GLY A 55 -15.52 -9.69 2.07
CA GLY A 55 -16.20 -10.99 2.20
C GLY A 55 -15.69 -12.05 1.22
N GLY A 56 -14.37 -12.10 1.00
CA GLY A 56 -13.75 -13.05 0.07
C GLY A 56 -13.92 -12.70 -1.42
N LYS A 57 -14.23 -11.44 -1.74
CA LYS A 57 -14.24 -10.92 -3.11
C LYS A 57 -13.28 -9.75 -3.24
N SER A 58 -12.52 -9.73 -4.33
CA SER A 58 -11.50 -8.72 -4.63
C SER A 58 -12.10 -7.34 -4.94
N TRP A 59 -13.27 -7.28 -5.55
CA TRP A 59 -13.82 -6.01 -6.06
C TRP A 59 -15.34 -6.07 -6.27
N GLY A 60 -15.93 -4.88 -6.42
CA GLY A 60 -17.32 -4.68 -6.86
C GLY A 60 -18.35 -4.92 -5.76
N VAL A 61 -17.92 -5.28 -4.55
CA VAL A 61 -18.83 -5.50 -3.42
C VAL A 61 -19.22 -4.16 -2.84
N LYS A 62 -20.53 -3.90 -2.75
CA LYS A 62 -21.06 -2.80 -1.95
C LYS A 62 -20.76 -3.07 -0.48
N LEU A 63 -19.97 -2.21 0.14
CA LEU A 63 -19.49 -2.44 1.49
C LEU A 63 -20.67 -2.49 2.48
N PRO A 64 -20.64 -3.41 3.46
CA PRO A 64 -21.63 -3.44 4.52
C PRO A 64 -21.39 -2.29 5.51
N LYS A 65 -22.35 -2.13 6.43
CA LYS A 65 -22.17 -1.25 7.58
C LYS A 65 -20.98 -1.72 8.42
N ASN A 66 -20.32 -0.78 9.11
CA ASN A 66 -19.26 -1.04 10.07
C ASN A 66 -18.05 -1.77 9.46
N SER A 67 -17.79 -1.56 8.18
CA SER A 67 -16.72 -2.26 7.47
C SER A 67 -15.32 -1.93 8.01
N GLY A 68 -15.14 -0.74 8.60
CA GLY A 68 -13.90 -0.32 9.26
C GLY A 68 -13.75 -0.72 10.72
N THR A 69 -14.72 -1.44 11.31
CA THR A 69 -14.64 -1.94 12.71
C THR A 69 -14.87 -3.44 12.82
N SER A 70 -15.65 -4.06 11.93
CA SER A 70 -16.04 -5.48 12.06
C SER A 70 -14.94 -6.49 11.78
N THR A 71 -13.76 -6.02 11.37
CA THR A 71 -12.55 -6.83 11.14
C THR A 71 -11.46 -6.58 12.18
N TRP A 72 -11.83 -5.92 13.28
CA TRP A 72 -10.97 -5.66 14.43
C TRP A 72 -11.58 -6.31 15.67
N GLU A 73 -10.71 -6.72 16.59
CA GLU A 73 -11.15 -7.18 17.90
C GLU A 73 -11.47 -5.97 18.81
N GLY A 74 -12.73 -5.87 19.24
CA GLY A 74 -13.19 -4.82 20.13
C GLY A 74 -12.86 -3.41 19.63
N ASP A 75 -12.12 -2.67 20.45
CA ASP A 75 -11.78 -1.25 20.22
C ASP A 75 -10.35 -1.05 19.66
N GLN A 76 -9.66 -2.10 19.24
CA GLN A 76 -8.26 -2.00 18.76
C GLN A 76 -8.08 -1.03 17.59
N TRP A 77 -9.12 -0.83 16.77
CA TRP A 77 -9.11 0.15 15.67
C TRP A 77 -8.85 1.60 16.13
N LYS A 78 -9.10 1.94 17.41
CA LYS A 78 -8.81 3.28 17.98
C LYS A 78 -7.32 3.58 18.11
N ILE A 79 -6.48 2.56 18.03
CA ILE A 79 -5.01 2.66 18.00
C ILE A 79 -4.43 1.92 16.77
N GLY A 80 -5.25 1.65 15.76
CA GLY A 80 -4.96 0.67 14.72
C GLY A 80 -4.11 1.15 13.54
N GLY A 81 -3.50 2.33 13.59
CA GLY A 81 -2.58 2.78 12.54
C GLY A 81 -3.28 3.26 11.27
N GLY A 82 -2.84 2.76 10.12
CA GLY A 82 -3.36 3.10 8.79
C GLY A 82 -2.93 4.48 8.31
N SER A 83 -1.68 4.87 8.55
CA SER A 83 -1.15 6.20 8.21
C SER A 83 -1.14 6.49 6.71
N ALA A 84 -1.32 7.74 6.32
CA ALA A 84 -1.42 8.17 4.92
C ALA A 84 -0.29 9.13 4.59
N TRP A 85 0.95 8.66 4.73
CA TRP A 85 2.16 9.48 4.69
C TRP A 85 2.90 9.47 3.34
N GLY A 86 2.42 8.67 2.38
CA GLY A 86 2.98 8.61 1.02
C GLY A 86 2.40 9.67 0.07
N TRP A 87 2.31 9.31 -1.21
CA TRP A 87 1.98 10.25 -2.29
C TRP A 87 0.57 10.06 -2.82
N TRP A 88 -0.03 11.16 -3.26
CA TRP A 88 -1.43 11.17 -3.68
C TRP A 88 -1.58 11.68 -5.11
N SER A 89 -2.54 11.13 -5.84
CA SER A 89 -2.89 11.57 -7.18
C SER A 89 -4.34 12.03 -7.28
N TYR A 90 -4.63 12.89 -8.25
CA TYR A 90 -5.94 13.54 -8.39
C TYR A 90 -6.42 13.50 -9.83
N ASP A 91 -7.52 12.79 -10.08
CA ASP A 91 -8.23 12.83 -11.36
C ASP A 91 -9.29 13.93 -11.34
N LYS A 92 -8.97 15.04 -12.00
CA LYS A 92 -9.88 16.19 -12.14
C LYS A 92 -11.19 15.82 -12.85
N LYS A 93 -11.16 14.90 -13.82
CA LYS A 93 -12.35 14.52 -14.60
C LYS A 93 -13.37 13.83 -13.71
N ASN A 94 -12.90 12.94 -12.84
CA ASN A 94 -13.74 12.13 -11.96
C ASN A 94 -13.91 12.70 -10.55
N ASN A 95 -13.23 13.82 -10.25
CA ASN A 95 -13.15 14.41 -8.92
C ASN A 95 -12.60 13.47 -7.84
N SER A 96 -11.72 12.55 -8.23
CA SER A 96 -11.24 11.46 -7.38
C SER A 96 -9.82 11.72 -6.91
N LEU A 97 -9.62 11.66 -5.59
CA LEU A 97 -8.34 11.54 -4.91
C LEU A 97 -7.99 10.06 -4.79
N TYR A 98 -6.77 9.69 -5.17
CA TYR A 98 -6.23 8.35 -4.95
C TYR A 98 -5.03 8.40 -4.01
N TYR A 99 -5.02 7.50 -3.04
CA TYR A 99 -3.92 7.36 -2.09
C TYR A 99 -3.90 5.95 -1.48
N GLY A 100 -2.78 5.62 -0.87
CA GLY A 100 -2.59 4.40 -0.10
C GLY A 100 -2.45 4.68 1.39
N ASN A 101 -2.75 3.71 2.24
CA ASN A 101 -2.55 3.82 3.68
C ASN A 101 -1.80 2.63 4.27
N GLY A 102 -1.13 2.89 5.39
CA GLY A 102 -0.10 2.06 5.99
C GLY A 102 -0.61 0.95 6.90
N ASN A 103 0.34 0.44 7.67
CA ASN A 103 0.24 -0.71 8.57
C ASN A 103 -0.81 -0.58 9.69
N PRO A 104 -1.32 -1.74 10.17
CA PRO A 104 -2.30 -1.81 11.24
C PRO A 104 -1.71 -1.63 12.65
N SER A 105 -0.86 -0.61 12.86
CA SER A 105 -0.17 -0.30 14.12
C SER A 105 0.87 -1.32 14.57
N THR A 106 0.63 -2.05 15.66
CA THR A 106 1.56 -3.04 16.22
C THR A 106 2.00 -4.04 15.15
N TRP A 107 3.29 -4.33 15.19
CA TRP A 107 4.01 -5.21 14.29
C TRP A 107 3.81 -6.69 14.67
N ASN A 108 3.24 -6.95 15.84
CA ASN A 108 2.83 -8.29 16.24
C ASN A 108 1.39 -8.59 15.76
N PRO A 109 1.21 -9.45 14.72
CA PRO A 109 -0.11 -9.77 14.19
C PRO A 109 -0.99 -10.55 15.18
N VAL A 110 -0.40 -11.39 16.03
CA VAL A 110 -1.12 -12.24 17.00
C VAL A 110 -1.96 -11.41 17.97
N GLN A 111 -1.51 -10.20 18.29
CA GLN A 111 -2.21 -9.26 19.18
C GLN A 111 -3.48 -8.64 18.56
N ARG A 112 -3.63 -8.69 17.23
CA ARG A 112 -4.68 -7.95 16.50
C ARG A 112 -5.38 -8.80 15.42
N PRO A 113 -6.07 -9.88 15.82
CA PRO A 113 -6.72 -10.78 14.88
C PRO A 113 -7.75 -10.06 13.98
N GLY A 114 -7.87 -10.55 12.75
CA GLY A 114 -8.82 -10.08 11.73
C GLY A 114 -8.15 -9.30 10.59
N ASP A 115 -8.88 -9.03 9.50
CA ASP A 115 -8.34 -8.36 8.30
C ASP A 115 -7.78 -6.94 8.59
N ASN A 116 -8.09 -6.36 9.76
CA ASN A 116 -7.63 -5.04 10.21
C ASN A 116 -8.02 -3.90 9.25
N LYS A 117 -9.23 -3.95 8.69
CA LYS A 117 -9.66 -3.01 7.65
C LYS A 117 -9.87 -1.59 8.21
N TRP A 118 -9.43 -0.55 7.52
CA TRP A 118 -8.92 -0.55 6.15
C TRP A 118 -7.44 -0.16 6.11
N SER A 119 -6.59 -0.74 6.95
CA SER A 119 -5.11 -0.66 6.78
C SER A 119 -4.68 -1.25 5.43
N MET A 120 -3.47 -0.93 4.97
CA MET A 120 -2.87 -1.52 3.76
C MET A 120 -3.77 -1.46 2.52
N SER A 121 -4.45 -0.33 2.30
CA SER A 121 -5.50 -0.22 1.31
C SER A 121 -5.24 0.92 0.32
N ILE A 122 -5.65 0.68 -0.93
CA ILE A 122 -5.77 1.69 -1.97
C ILE A 122 -7.16 2.30 -1.87
N TRP A 123 -7.22 3.62 -1.84
CA TRP A 123 -8.47 4.38 -1.73
C TRP A 123 -8.71 5.24 -2.95
N SER A 124 -9.99 5.38 -3.30
CA SER A 124 -10.51 6.50 -4.09
C SER A 124 -11.54 7.27 -3.28
N ARG A 125 -11.40 8.59 -3.18
CA ARG A 125 -12.33 9.47 -2.48
C ARG A 125 -12.75 10.65 -3.34
N ASP A 126 -14.00 11.07 -3.18
CA ASP A 126 -14.45 12.35 -3.72
C ASP A 126 -13.73 13.50 -2.99
N VAL A 127 -13.13 14.42 -3.75
CA VAL A 127 -12.30 15.50 -3.19
C VAL A 127 -13.11 16.52 -2.38
N ASP A 128 -14.38 16.72 -2.71
CA ASP A 128 -15.19 17.75 -2.08
C ASP A 128 -15.79 17.29 -0.75
N THR A 129 -16.17 16.02 -0.66
CA THR A 129 -16.88 15.44 0.49
C THR A 129 -16.03 14.49 1.33
N GLY A 130 -14.93 13.96 0.79
CA GLY A 130 -14.12 12.91 1.42
C GLY A 130 -14.76 11.52 1.38
N ALA A 131 -15.97 11.38 0.81
CA ALA A 131 -16.66 10.10 0.73
C ALA A 131 -15.85 9.11 -0.13
N ALA A 132 -15.73 7.87 0.34
CA ALA A 132 -15.04 6.83 -0.40
C ALA A 132 -15.87 6.39 -1.63
N ASN A 133 -15.26 6.48 -2.80
CA ASN A 133 -15.81 5.94 -4.05
C ASN A 133 -15.63 4.42 -4.06
N TRP A 134 -14.39 3.98 -3.88
CA TRP A 134 -14.01 2.58 -3.75
C TRP A 134 -12.77 2.41 -2.86
N VAL A 135 -12.57 1.22 -2.30
CA VAL A 135 -11.39 0.86 -1.49
C VAL A 135 -10.98 -0.61 -1.72
N PHE A 136 -9.69 -0.86 -1.87
CA PHE A 136 -9.13 -2.19 -2.08
C PHE A 136 -7.99 -2.44 -1.09
N GLN A 137 -8.16 -3.41 -0.19
CA GLN A 137 -7.10 -3.84 0.73
C GLN A 137 -6.13 -4.79 0.04
N MET A 138 -4.86 -4.38 -0.03
CA MET A 138 -3.77 -5.11 -0.67
C MET A 138 -3.23 -6.22 0.24
N THR A 139 -2.95 -5.88 1.50
CA THR A 139 -2.36 -6.82 2.48
C THR A 139 -3.31 -6.96 3.69
N PRO A 140 -4.40 -7.76 3.58
CA PRO A 140 -5.30 -8.00 4.71
C PRO A 140 -4.58 -8.65 5.88
N HIS A 141 -4.79 -8.21 7.11
CA HIS A 141 -4.07 -8.73 8.28
C HIS A 141 -2.54 -8.78 8.06
N ASP A 142 -1.93 -7.61 7.89
CA ASP A 142 -0.49 -7.50 7.67
C ASP A 142 0.33 -8.11 8.81
N GLU A 143 1.46 -8.70 8.47
CA GLU A 143 2.35 -9.42 9.39
C GLU A 143 3.80 -8.89 9.34
N TRP A 144 4.08 -7.89 8.50
CA TRP A 144 5.44 -7.56 8.05
C TRP A 144 5.75 -6.08 7.94
N ASP A 145 4.81 -5.18 8.29
CA ASP A 145 4.95 -3.74 8.11
C ASP A 145 5.01 -3.30 6.63
N TYR A 146 4.26 -3.97 5.76
CA TYR A 146 4.22 -3.61 4.33
C TYR A 146 3.27 -2.44 4.04
N ASP A 147 3.65 -1.27 4.54
CA ASP A 147 2.91 -0.02 4.37
C ASP A 147 2.41 0.22 2.95
N GLY A 148 1.09 0.23 2.80
CA GLY A 148 0.39 0.40 1.53
C GLY A 148 0.41 1.82 0.96
N VAL A 149 1.39 2.66 1.28
CA VAL A 149 1.32 4.13 1.08
C VAL A 149 1.91 4.63 -0.23
N ASN A 150 2.58 3.76 -1.00
CA ASN A 150 3.28 4.15 -2.22
C ASN A 150 2.33 4.84 -3.22
N GLU A 151 2.92 5.59 -4.15
CA GLU A 151 2.19 6.45 -5.07
C GLU A 151 1.18 5.70 -5.96
N MET A 152 0.13 6.42 -6.37
CA MET A 152 -0.92 5.94 -7.27
C MET A 152 -0.73 6.58 -8.65
N ILE A 153 0.07 5.98 -9.53
CA ILE A 153 0.42 6.56 -10.83
C ILE A 153 -0.74 6.39 -11.81
N MET A 154 -1.41 7.47 -12.17
CA MET A 154 -2.48 7.42 -13.17
C MET A 154 -1.89 7.34 -14.58
N ALA A 155 -2.26 6.30 -15.32
CA ALA A 155 -1.82 6.11 -16.69
C ALA A 155 -2.90 5.43 -17.54
N ASP A 156 -2.99 5.81 -18.81
CA ASP A 156 -3.86 5.13 -19.78
C ASP A 156 -3.00 4.12 -20.56
N ILE A 157 -3.08 2.84 -20.18
CA ILE A 157 -2.19 1.77 -20.68
C ILE A 157 -2.98 0.62 -21.31
N LYS A 158 -2.32 -0.21 -22.11
CA LYS A 158 -2.92 -1.41 -22.69
C LYS A 158 -2.95 -2.54 -21.66
N VAL A 159 -4.13 -3.05 -21.33
CA VAL A 159 -4.33 -4.26 -20.53
C VAL A 159 -5.24 -5.20 -21.30
N GLY A 160 -4.82 -6.45 -21.51
CA GLY A 160 -5.57 -7.41 -22.33
C GLY A 160 -5.89 -6.91 -23.74
N GLY A 161 -4.98 -6.13 -24.35
CA GLY A 161 -5.14 -5.55 -25.69
C GLY A 161 -6.04 -4.30 -25.76
N LYS A 162 -6.67 -3.88 -24.66
CA LYS A 162 -7.54 -2.69 -24.61
C LYS A 162 -6.87 -1.57 -23.80
N THR A 163 -6.99 -0.32 -24.24
CA THR A 163 -6.57 0.82 -23.42
C THR A 163 -7.51 0.95 -22.22
N ARG A 164 -6.96 0.95 -21.02
CA ARG A 164 -7.66 1.10 -19.75
C ARG A 164 -7.17 2.34 -19.02
N GLN A 165 -8.09 2.99 -18.32
CA GLN A 165 -7.80 4.11 -17.44
C GLN A 165 -7.35 3.58 -16.09
N THR A 166 -6.03 3.53 -15.88
CA THR A 166 -5.47 2.82 -14.72
C THR A 166 -4.90 3.75 -13.66
N ILE A 167 -4.81 3.21 -12.46
CA ILE A 167 -3.72 3.52 -11.53
C ILE A 167 -2.75 2.33 -11.49
N VAL A 168 -1.47 2.61 -11.36
CA VAL A 168 -0.42 1.62 -11.14
C VAL A 168 0.29 1.94 -9.83
N HIS A 169 0.36 0.97 -8.95
CA HIS A 169 0.87 1.12 -7.60
C HIS A 169 1.88 -0.01 -7.28
N PRO A 170 3.19 0.27 -7.27
CA PRO A 170 4.21 -0.65 -6.79
C PRO A 170 4.25 -0.63 -5.26
N ASP A 171 3.69 -1.66 -4.62
CA ASP A 171 3.52 -1.69 -3.17
C ASP A 171 4.78 -2.19 -2.44
N ARG A 172 4.93 -1.85 -1.15
CA ARG A 172 5.99 -2.38 -0.30
C ARG A 172 6.02 -3.90 -0.28
N ASN A 173 4.86 -4.57 -0.34
CA ASN A 173 4.76 -6.02 -0.27
C ASN A 173 5.38 -6.78 -1.47
N GLY A 174 5.92 -6.07 -2.46
CA GLY A 174 6.61 -6.66 -3.61
C GLY A 174 5.72 -7.04 -4.78
N PHE A 175 4.43 -6.67 -4.72
CA PHE A 175 3.49 -6.75 -5.84
C PHE A 175 3.20 -5.34 -6.40
N THR A 176 3.02 -5.25 -7.72
CA THR A 176 2.41 -4.06 -8.33
C THR A 176 0.94 -4.31 -8.59
N TYR A 177 0.13 -3.29 -8.32
CA TYR A 177 -1.31 -3.30 -8.52
C TYR A 177 -1.65 -2.38 -9.69
N THR A 178 -2.06 -2.96 -10.81
CA THR A 178 -2.67 -2.23 -11.92
C THR A 178 -4.18 -2.35 -11.76
N MET A 179 -4.86 -1.23 -11.53
CA MET A 179 -6.31 -1.21 -11.28
C MET A 179 -7.02 -0.22 -12.19
N ASP A 180 -8.28 -0.48 -12.53
CA ASP A 180 -9.14 0.53 -13.14
C ASP A 180 -9.42 1.65 -12.13
N ARG A 181 -8.98 2.87 -12.44
CA ARG A 181 -9.05 3.97 -11.48
C ARG A 181 -10.48 4.46 -11.22
N ASN A 182 -11.42 4.17 -12.11
CA ASN A 182 -12.81 4.60 -11.96
C ASN A 182 -13.57 3.67 -11.04
N THR A 183 -13.34 2.36 -11.17
CA THR A 183 -14.14 1.33 -10.49
C THR A 183 -13.43 0.67 -9.30
N GLY A 184 -12.10 0.71 -9.26
CA GLY A 184 -11.29 -0.05 -8.31
C GLY A 184 -11.13 -1.53 -8.68
N GLU A 185 -11.42 -1.91 -9.93
CA GLU A 185 -11.23 -3.28 -10.42
C GLU A 185 -9.73 -3.60 -10.52
N PRO A 186 -9.22 -4.64 -9.82
CA PRO A 186 -7.85 -5.09 -10.02
C PRO A 186 -7.74 -5.78 -11.38
N LEU A 187 -6.77 -5.34 -12.20
CA LEU A 187 -6.57 -5.83 -13.57
C LEU A 187 -5.35 -6.74 -13.69
N VAL A 188 -4.25 -6.35 -13.03
CA VAL A 188 -2.99 -7.11 -12.98
C VAL A 188 -2.41 -6.96 -11.58
N ILE A 189 -2.05 -8.07 -10.95
CA ILE A 189 -1.31 -8.09 -9.68
C ILE A 189 -0.18 -9.09 -9.82
N GLU A 190 1.05 -8.59 -9.91
CA GLU A 190 2.23 -9.41 -10.16
C GLU A 190 3.43 -8.91 -9.37
N LYS A 191 4.36 -9.81 -9.07
CA LYS A 191 5.60 -9.48 -8.36
C LYS A 191 6.51 -8.64 -9.24
N TYR A 192 7.10 -7.59 -8.68
CA TYR A 192 8.13 -6.78 -9.35
C TYR A 192 9.54 -6.93 -8.77
N ASP A 193 9.70 -7.93 -7.90
CA ASP A 193 10.99 -8.50 -7.55
C ASP A 193 10.84 -10.03 -7.44
N PRO A 194 11.66 -10.81 -8.17
CA PRO A 194 11.59 -12.27 -8.11
C PRO A 194 11.94 -12.84 -6.73
N ALA A 195 12.63 -12.10 -5.86
CA ALA A 195 12.96 -12.54 -4.51
C ALA A 195 11.75 -12.57 -3.57
N THR A 196 10.67 -11.83 -3.87
CA THR A 196 9.45 -11.77 -3.03
C THR A 196 8.88 -13.16 -2.78
N ASN A 197 8.84 -13.58 -1.51
CA ASN A 197 8.58 -14.98 -1.13
C ASN A 197 7.44 -15.17 -0.11
N TRP A 198 6.99 -14.12 0.58
CA TRP A 198 5.95 -14.22 1.61
C TRP A 198 4.60 -14.71 1.06
N SER A 199 4.34 -14.48 -0.23
CA SER A 199 3.16 -14.96 -0.96
C SER A 199 3.54 -15.53 -2.31
N LYS A 200 2.81 -16.55 -2.79
CA LYS A 200 2.95 -17.08 -4.16
C LYS A 200 2.25 -16.21 -5.21
N GLY A 201 1.25 -15.44 -4.80
CA GLY A 201 0.41 -14.61 -5.68
C GLY A 201 -0.85 -14.15 -4.96
N GLN A 202 -1.54 -13.16 -5.52
CA GLN A 202 -2.83 -12.68 -5.01
C GLN A 202 -3.94 -13.02 -6.00
N SER A 203 -5.05 -13.55 -5.49
CA SER A 203 -6.20 -13.88 -6.33
C SER A 203 -6.91 -12.61 -6.80
N LEU A 204 -7.06 -12.44 -8.12
CA LEU A 204 -7.92 -11.39 -8.69
C LEU A 204 -9.41 -11.62 -8.41
N THR A 205 -9.82 -12.80 -7.93
CA THR A 205 -11.22 -13.09 -7.58
C THR A 205 -11.51 -12.77 -6.13
N THR A 206 -10.64 -13.18 -5.21
CA THR A 206 -10.89 -13.02 -3.76
C THR A 206 -10.17 -11.83 -3.14
N GLY A 207 -9.11 -11.34 -3.76
CA GLY A 207 -8.23 -10.31 -3.22
C GLY A 207 -7.30 -10.85 -2.13
N LEU A 208 -7.25 -12.17 -1.90
CA LEU A 208 -6.42 -12.77 -0.87
C LEU A 208 -5.10 -13.30 -1.46
N HIS A 209 -4.05 -13.18 -0.66
CA HIS A 209 -2.74 -13.74 -0.97
C HIS A 209 -2.70 -15.24 -0.64
N ASP A 210 -2.10 -16.04 -1.53
CA ASP A 210 -1.63 -17.39 -1.20
C ASP A 210 -0.35 -17.25 -0.35
N ARG A 211 -0.54 -17.06 0.95
CA ARG A 211 0.53 -16.86 1.94
C ARG A 211 1.37 -18.12 2.08
N VAL A 212 2.67 -17.94 2.09
CA VAL A 212 3.61 -19.02 2.34
C VAL A 212 3.82 -19.13 3.85
N LYS A 213 3.24 -20.17 4.47
CA LYS A 213 3.28 -20.39 5.92
C LYS A 213 4.67 -20.24 6.55
N LYS A 214 5.73 -20.67 5.85
CA LYS A 214 7.12 -20.54 6.31
C LYS A 214 7.55 -19.09 6.60
N TYR A 215 6.98 -18.12 5.89
CA TYR A 215 7.35 -16.70 5.98
C TYR A 215 6.26 -15.86 6.67
N SER A 216 5.26 -16.50 7.27
CA SER A 216 4.22 -15.86 8.07
C SER A 216 4.69 -15.75 9.53
N THR A 217 4.74 -14.53 10.04
CA THR A 217 5.17 -14.25 11.42
C THR A 217 4.05 -14.64 12.41
N GLU A 218 2.78 -14.54 12.02
CA GLU A 218 1.66 -15.06 12.81
C GLU A 218 1.73 -16.58 12.93
N ALA A 219 1.97 -17.29 11.81
CA ALA A 219 2.06 -18.75 11.83
C ALA A 219 3.29 -19.27 12.59
N GLY A 220 4.35 -18.47 12.67
CA GLY A 220 5.50 -18.72 13.54
C GLY A 220 5.17 -18.51 15.02
N GLY A 221 4.35 -17.50 15.32
CA GLY A 221 3.93 -17.13 16.67
C GLY A 221 4.80 -16.03 17.29
N GLU A 222 4.36 -15.53 18.45
CA GLU A 222 5.15 -14.59 19.27
C GLU A 222 6.47 -15.23 19.73
N ASP A 223 7.51 -14.41 19.86
CA ASP A 223 8.85 -14.77 20.32
C ASP A 223 9.54 -15.87 19.47
N VAL A 224 9.11 -16.02 18.21
CA VAL A 224 9.69 -16.94 17.22
C VAL A 224 10.25 -16.16 16.03
N ASN A 225 11.56 -16.26 15.84
CA ASN A 225 12.23 -15.63 14.71
C ASN A 225 11.90 -16.32 13.37
N THR A 226 11.06 -15.68 12.56
CA THR A 226 10.74 -16.08 11.19
C THR A 226 11.82 -15.58 10.23
N LYS A 227 12.53 -16.50 9.58
CA LYS A 227 13.76 -16.19 8.84
C LYS A 227 13.59 -16.10 7.33
N GLY A 228 14.35 -15.20 6.71
CA GLY A 228 14.49 -15.10 5.25
C GLY A 228 13.23 -14.64 4.53
N ILE A 229 12.44 -13.76 5.16
CA ILE A 229 11.26 -13.14 4.56
C ILE A 229 11.72 -12.11 3.53
N CYS A 230 11.14 -12.15 2.34
CA CYS A 230 11.40 -11.18 1.28
C CYS A 230 10.07 -10.62 0.75
N PRO A 231 9.92 -9.28 0.66
CA PRO A 231 10.91 -8.26 1.04
C PRO A 231 11.10 -8.10 2.56
N ALA A 232 12.04 -7.26 2.97
CA ALA A 232 12.10 -6.75 4.33
C ALA A 232 10.94 -5.77 4.62
N ALA A 233 10.73 -5.35 5.87
CA ALA A 233 9.69 -4.39 6.28
C ALA A 233 9.71 -3.07 5.49
N LEU A 234 10.91 -2.62 5.08
CA LEU A 234 11.08 -1.48 4.18
C LEU A 234 10.57 -1.70 2.73
N GLY A 235 10.08 -2.90 2.44
CA GLY A 235 9.45 -3.31 1.20
C GLY A 235 10.40 -3.47 0.01
N THR A 236 9.86 -4.00 -1.09
CA THR A 236 10.56 -3.98 -2.39
C THR A 236 10.68 -2.55 -2.94
N LYS A 237 9.82 -1.63 -2.51
CA LYS A 237 9.92 -0.20 -2.76
C LYS A 237 9.32 0.55 -1.58
N ASP A 238 10.01 1.58 -1.11
CA ASP A 238 9.54 2.45 -0.04
C ASP A 238 8.94 3.75 -0.65
N GLN A 239 9.17 4.89 -0.02
CA GLN A 239 8.67 6.20 -0.42
C GLN A 239 9.10 6.66 -1.83
N GLN A 240 10.19 6.13 -2.39
CA GLN A 240 10.78 6.66 -3.62
C GLN A 240 9.83 6.60 -4.83
N PRO A 241 9.27 7.71 -5.35
CA PRO A 241 8.24 7.63 -6.37
C PRO A 241 8.80 7.08 -7.69
N ALA A 242 8.08 6.13 -8.30
CA ALA A 242 8.33 5.68 -9.65
C ALA A 242 7.83 6.70 -10.68
N ALA A 243 8.28 6.56 -11.93
CA ALA A 243 7.90 7.43 -13.04
C ALA A 243 7.32 6.62 -14.21
N TYR A 244 6.42 7.24 -14.98
CA TYR A 244 5.80 6.63 -16.16
C TYR A 244 6.30 7.28 -17.44
N ASP A 245 6.80 6.45 -18.36
CA ASP A 245 7.17 6.85 -19.72
C ASP A 245 6.01 6.56 -20.68
N PRO A 246 5.23 7.57 -21.11
CA PRO A 246 4.09 7.36 -22.01
C PRO A 246 4.49 6.93 -23.42
N LYS A 247 5.72 7.24 -23.87
CA LYS A 247 6.20 6.86 -25.20
C LYS A 247 6.51 5.37 -25.26
N ARG A 248 7.10 4.82 -24.19
CA ARG A 248 7.41 3.39 -24.05
C ARG A 248 6.25 2.57 -23.47
N GLN A 249 5.28 3.24 -22.84
CA GLN A 249 4.24 2.62 -22.02
C GLN A 249 4.80 1.74 -20.89
N THR A 250 5.88 2.19 -20.25
CA THR A 250 6.57 1.47 -19.18
C THR A 250 6.76 2.35 -17.95
N PHE A 251 6.96 1.71 -16.80
CA PHE A 251 7.23 2.36 -15.53
C PHE A 251 8.69 2.16 -15.17
N ALA A 252 9.36 3.24 -14.78
CA ALA A 252 10.69 3.26 -14.22
C ALA A 252 10.56 3.18 -12.69
N ILE A 253 10.92 2.04 -12.11
CA ILE A 253 10.70 1.78 -10.68
C ILE A 253 12.06 1.62 -9.97
N PRO A 254 12.42 2.55 -9.07
CA PRO A 254 13.54 2.37 -8.16
C PRO A 254 13.14 1.41 -7.03
N THR A 255 13.84 0.28 -6.90
CA THR A 255 13.50 -0.79 -5.95
C THR A 255 14.63 -1.04 -4.95
N ASN A 256 14.22 -1.60 -3.83
CA ASN A 256 15.04 -2.30 -2.86
C ASN A 256 15.12 -3.78 -3.26
N HIS A 257 16.12 -4.50 -2.73
CA HIS A 257 16.36 -5.92 -2.92
C HIS A 257 16.90 -6.53 -1.61
N VAL A 258 16.08 -6.40 -0.57
CA VAL A 258 16.44 -6.67 0.83
C VAL A 258 15.43 -7.64 1.42
N CYS A 259 15.92 -8.59 2.21
CA CYS A 259 15.13 -9.54 2.98
C CYS A 259 15.38 -9.36 4.48
N MET A 260 14.61 -10.05 5.31
CA MET A 260 14.70 -9.93 6.77
C MET A 260 14.49 -11.25 7.51
N ASP A 261 15.04 -11.28 8.72
CA ASP A 261 14.57 -12.12 9.81
C ASP A 261 13.71 -11.25 10.74
N TYR A 262 12.60 -11.80 11.24
CA TYR A 262 11.56 -11.06 11.97
C TYR A 262 11.02 -11.87 13.15
N GLU A 263 11.07 -11.29 14.35
CA GLU A 263 10.55 -11.89 15.58
C GLU A 263 9.50 -10.96 16.22
N PRO A 264 8.19 -11.26 16.11
CA PRO A 264 7.15 -10.47 16.77
C PRO A 264 7.10 -10.80 18.27
N PHE A 265 6.81 -9.82 19.10
CA PHE A 265 6.61 -10.03 20.54
C PHE A 265 5.50 -9.12 21.08
N ARG A 266 4.90 -9.50 22.21
CA ARG A 266 3.78 -8.74 22.77
C ARG A 266 4.23 -7.39 23.32
N VAL A 267 3.48 -6.33 22.99
CA VAL A 267 3.75 -4.96 23.47
C VAL A 267 2.48 -4.32 24.03
N SER A 268 2.62 -3.42 25.00
CA SER A 268 1.50 -2.63 25.54
C SER A 268 1.51 -1.23 24.96
N TYR A 269 0.33 -0.70 24.65
CA TYR A 269 0.19 0.67 24.18
C TYR A 269 0.40 1.67 25.32
N THR A 270 1.16 2.73 25.06
CA THR A 270 1.24 3.93 25.90
C THR A 270 1.31 5.14 25.00
N ALA A 271 0.41 6.11 25.19
CA ALA A 271 0.35 7.30 24.36
C ALA A 271 1.69 8.05 24.35
N GLY A 272 2.20 8.36 23.15
CA GLY A 272 3.49 9.03 22.95
C GLY A 272 4.71 8.11 22.96
N GLN A 273 4.54 6.80 23.22
CA GLN A 273 5.59 5.79 23.13
C GLN A 273 5.44 4.94 21.86
N PRO A 274 6.54 4.37 21.34
CA PRO A 274 6.46 3.39 20.26
C PRO A 274 5.60 2.18 20.65
N TYR A 275 4.76 1.74 19.72
CA TYR A 275 3.88 0.58 19.79
C TYR A 275 4.20 -0.36 18.61
N VAL A 276 5.44 -0.87 18.60
CA VAL A 276 5.99 -1.72 17.54
C VAL A 276 5.74 -3.19 17.89
N GLY A 277 6.58 -3.83 18.71
CA GLY A 277 6.42 -5.24 19.07
C GLY A 277 7.06 -6.22 18.08
N ALA A 278 8.23 -5.88 17.54
CA ALA A 278 9.03 -6.80 16.74
C ALA A 278 10.53 -6.44 16.78
N THR A 279 11.39 -7.44 16.59
CA THR A 279 12.82 -7.29 16.35
C THR A 279 13.16 -7.78 14.95
N LEU A 280 13.98 -7.03 14.21
CA LEU A 280 14.31 -7.32 12.82
C LEU A 280 15.81 -7.27 12.57
N SER A 281 16.27 -8.07 11.61
CA SER A 281 17.57 -7.89 10.98
C SER A 281 17.41 -8.00 9.46
N MET A 282 18.06 -7.10 8.73
CA MET A 282 17.92 -6.98 7.27
C MET A 282 19.23 -7.31 6.56
N PHE A 283 19.13 -7.95 5.41
CA PHE A 283 20.27 -8.40 4.61
C PHE A 283 19.92 -8.43 3.12
N PRO A 284 20.92 -8.43 2.21
CA PRO A 284 20.68 -8.57 0.77
C PRO A 284 19.84 -9.80 0.45
N ALA A 285 18.96 -9.70 -0.54
CA ALA A 285 18.19 -10.85 -0.98
C ALA A 285 19.11 -11.99 -1.50
N PRO A 286 18.71 -13.26 -1.37
CA PRO A 286 19.53 -14.39 -1.78
C PRO A 286 19.96 -14.32 -3.25
N GLY A 287 21.18 -14.76 -3.57
CA GLY A 287 21.71 -14.79 -4.93
C GLY A 287 22.49 -13.54 -5.36
N GLY A 288 22.76 -12.61 -4.44
CA GLY A 288 23.67 -11.49 -4.66
C GLY A 288 23.96 -10.69 -3.40
N THR A 289 24.77 -9.64 -3.53
CA THR A 289 25.12 -8.71 -2.43
C THR A 289 24.55 -7.31 -2.62
N HIS A 290 24.04 -7.00 -3.81
CA HIS A 290 23.33 -5.76 -4.11
C HIS A 290 22.04 -5.64 -3.30
N LEU A 291 21.72 -4.42 -2.86
CA LEU A 291 20.55 -4.11 -2.06
C LEU A 291 19.44 -3.38 -2.84
N GLY A 292 19.68 -3.06 -4.12
CA GLY A 292 18.70 -2.34 -4.93
C GLY A 292 18.70 -2.77 -6.38
N ASN A 293 17.60 -2.45 -7.06
CA ASN A 293 17.52 -2.51 -8.51
C ASN A 293 16.83 -1.25 -9.04
N PHE A 294 17.16 -0.85 -10.26
CA PHE A 294 16.35 0.07 -11.05
C PHE A 294 15.74 -0.70 -12.21
N ILE A 295 14.41 -0.80 -12.25
CA ILE A 295 13.71 -1.69 -13.19
C ILE A 295 12.84 -0.91 -14.18
N SER A 296 12.66 -1.49 -15.37
CA SER A 296 11.52 -1.17 -16.23
C SER A 296 10.42 -2.20 -16.04
N TRP A 297 9.20 -1.72 -15.81
CA TRP A 297 8.01 -2.53 -15.59
C TRP A 297 6.94 -2.27 -16.67
N ASP A 298 6.40 -3.35 -17.25
CA ASP A 298 5.19 -3.35 -18.07
C ASP A 298 3.99 -3.71 -17.18
N ALA A 299 3.26 -2.69 -16.73
CA ALA A 299 2.12 -2.84 -15.82
C ALA A 299 0.88 -3.46 -16.48
N GLY A 300 0.82 -3.49 -17.82
CA GLY A 300 -0.26 -4.11 -18.57
C GLY A 300 -0.09 -5.62 -18.71
N LYS A 301 1.15 -6.11 -18.62
CA LYS A 301 1.50 -7.53 -18.63
C LYS A 301 1.96 -8.09 -17.28
N GLY A 302 2.29 -7.21 -16.33
CA GLY A 302 2.83 -7.59 -15.04
C GLY A 302 4.23 -8.18 -15.14
N LYS A 303 5.14 -7.53 -15.89
CA LYS A 303 6.49 -8.07 -16.15
C LYS A 303 7.59 -7.02 -16.07
N ILE A 304 8.73 -7.45 -15.54
CA ILE A 304 10.00 -6.71 -15.62
C ILE A 304 10.54 -6.86 -17.05
N ASN A 305 10.74 -5.75 -17.75
CA ASN A 305 11.36 -5.75 -19.09
C ASN A 305 12.89 -5.86 -18.98
N TRP A 306 13.47 -5.13 -18.03
CA TRP A 306 14.88 -5.16 -17.69
C TRP A 306 15.07 -4.67 -16.26
N SER A 307 16.21 -5.05 -15.67
CA SER A 307 16.62 -4.64 -14.32
C SER A 307 18.11 -4.31 -14.33
N LYS A 308 18.47 -3.20 -13.69
CA LYS A 308 19.86 -2.83 -13.41
C LYS A 308 20.11 -2.94 -11.91
N LYS A 309 21.08 -3.76 -11.51
CA LYS A 309 21.49 -3.92 -10.12
C LYS A 309 22.19 -2.66 -9.61
N GLU A 310 21.89 -2.28 -8.37
CA GLU A 310 22.55 -1.17 -7.66
C GLU A 310 23.11 -1.67 -6.33
N PRO A 311 24.34 -1.27 -5.94
CA PRO A 311 24.97 -1.75 -4.70
C PRO A 311 24.09 -1.52 -3.46
N PHE A 312 23.43 -0.36 -3.41
CA PHE A 312 22.49 0.04 -2.37
C PHE A 312 21.06 0.11 -2.91
N SER A 313 20.08 0.05 -2.00
CA SER A 313 18.68 0.33 -2.31
C SER A 313 18.53 1.68 -3.03
N VAL A 314 17.74 1.72 -4.10
CA VAL A 314 17.53 2.96 -4.85
C VAL A 314 16.43 3.77 -4.18
N TRP A 315 16.81 4.73 -3.33
CA TRP A 315 15.89 5.48 -2.46
C TRP A 315 15.45 6.85 -3.01
N SER A 316 15.92 7.24 -4.19
CA SER A 316 15.48 8.47 -4.86
C SER A 316 14.26 8.21 -5.75
N GLY A 317 13.39 9.21 -5.90
CA GLY A 317 12.39 9.19 -6.97
C GLY A 317 13.01 9.15 -8.37
N ALA A 318 12.30 8.51 -9.31
CA ALA A 318 12.68 8.48 -10.71
C ALA A 318 12.06 9.65 -11.49
N LEU A 319 12.69 10.04 -12.61
CA LEU A 319 12.16 11.03 -13.56
C LEU A 319 12.35 10.54 -14.99
N THR A 320 11.27 10.46 -15.76
CA THR A 320 11.29 10.18 -17.20
C THR A 320 11.00 11.45 -17.98
N THR A 321 11.68 11.65 -19.12
CA THR A 321 11.56 12.89 -19.93
C THR A 321 11.25 12.59 -21.40
N GLY A 322 10.75 13.59 -22.13
CA GLY A 322 10.50 13.48 -23.58
C GLY A 322 11.76 13.30 -24.44
N GLY A 323 12.95 13.47 -23.86
CA GLY A 323 14.23 13.26 -24.52
C GLY A 323 14.73 11.82 -24.47
N ASP A 324 13.88 10.84 -24.13
CA ASP A 324 14.24 9.42 -24.04
C ASP A 324 15.26 9.07 -22.94
N VAL A 325 15.32 9.89 -21.88
CA VAL A 325 16.21 9.69 -20.73
C VAL A 325 15.41 9.52 -19.44
N TRP A 326 15.86 8.57 -18.62
CA TRP A 326 15.38 8.32 -17.25
C TRP A 326 16.48 8.69 -16.26
N TYR A 327 16.14 9.43 -15.20
CA TYR A 327 17.03 9.86 -14.13
C TYR A 327 16.61 9.22 -12.80
N TYR A 328 17.60 8.88 -11.98
CA TYR A 328 17.47 8.50 -10.57
C TYR A 328 18.82 8.78 -9.89
N GLY A 329 18.82 8.89 -8.56
CA GLY A 329 20.00 9.07 -7.73
C GLY A 329 20.41 7.77 -7.04
N THR A 330 21.70 7.61 -6.79
CA THR A 330 22.29 6.52 -6.01
C THR A 330 23.20 7.10 -4.93
N LEU A 331 23.62 6.26 -3.98
CA LEU A 331 24.64 6.59 -2.99
C LEU A 331 26.06 6.35 -3.53
#